data_AF-A0A7C7GQ99-F1
#
_entry.id   AF-A0A7C7GQ99-F1
#
_cell.length_a   1.000
_cell.length_b   1.000
_cell.length_c   1.000
_cell.angle_alpha   90.00
_cell.angle_beta   90.00
_cell.angle_gamma   90.00
#
_symmetry.space_group_name_H-M   'P 1'
#
loop_
_entity.id
_entity.type
_entity.pdbx_description
1 polymer ?
#
loop_
_entity_poly.entity_id
_entity_poly.type
_entity_poly.pdbx_seq_one_letter_code
_entity_poly.pdbx_strand_id
1 'polypeptide(L)'
;GNSGSPVMNSNGDLIGIAFDGNWEAMSGDIAFEPALQRTISVDIRYVLWIVDKLAGATNIIDELDLVWDVKTTTTTTEEAISDPKN
;
A
#
# COMPACT_ATOMS: atom_id res chain seq x y z
N GLY A 1 -10.81 16.82 9.70
CA GLY A 1 -11.25 15.46 9.33
C GLY A 1 -10.15 14.81 8.52
N ASN A 2 -10.10 13.48 8.49
CA ASN A 2 -9.02 12.74 7.83
C ASN A 2 -9.35 12.38 6.37
N SER A 3 -10.57 12.66 5.89
CA SER A 3 -10.97 12.38 4.51
C SER A 3 -10.06 13.11 3.51
N GLY A 4 -9.51 12.37 2.56
CA GLY A 4 -8.53 12.85 1.59
C GLY A 4 -7.07 12.74 2.04
N SER A 5 -6.79 12.26 3.26
CA SER A 5 -5.41 12.14 3.75
C SER A 5 -4.65 11.04 2.99
N PRO A 6 -3.36 11.26 2.64
CA PRO A 6 -2.54 10.24 2.02
C PRO A 6 -2.18 9.14 3.01
N VAL A 7 -2.33 7.88 2.60
CA VAL A 7 -1.80 6.70 3.30
C VAL A 7 -0.47 6.36 2.66
N MET A 8 0.60 6.36 3.45
CA MET A 8 1.98 6.17 2.97
C MET A 8 2.57 4.83 3.44
N ASN A 9 3.46 4.26 2.62
CA ASN A 9 4.30 3.13 3.04
C ASN A 9 5.51 3.60 3.87
N SER A 10 6.39 2.67 4.26
CA SER A 10 7.61 2.98 5.03
C SER A 10 8.63 3.86 4.31
N ASN A 11 8.53 3.96 2.99
CA ASN A 11 9.44 4.74 2.14
C ASN A 11 8.90 6.15 1.84
N GLY A 12 7.67 6.45 2.29
CA GLY A 12 7.00 7.72 2.00
C GLY A 12 6.20 7.72 0.70
N ASP A 13 6.02 6.59 0.03
CA ASP A 13 5.24 6.50 -1.20
C ASP A 13 3.75 6.37 -0.91
N LEU A 14 2.92 6.98 -1.76
CA LEU A 14 1.47 6.94 -1.64
C LEU A 14 0.93 5.55 -1.98
N ILE A 15 0.24 4.90 -1.04
CA ILE A 15 -0.39 3.57 -1.21
C ILE A 15 -1.92 3.60 -1.12
N GLY A 16 -2.50 4.69 -0.63
CA GLY A 16 -3.96 4.84 -0.58
C GLY A 16 -4.41 6.21 -0.13
N ILE A 17 -5.73 6.42 -0.16
CA ILE A 17 -6.37 7.68 0.27
C ILE A 17 -7.42 7.34 1.32
N ALA A 18 -7.29 7.91 2.51
CA ALA A 18 -8.25 7.72 3.58
C ALA A 18 -9.58 8.41 3.23
N PHE A 19 -10.71 7.72 3.40
CA PHE A 19 -12.02 8.33 3.14
C PHE A 19 -13.02 8.15 4.28
N ASP A 20 -12.94 7.04 5.03
CA ASP A 20 -13.87 6.75 6.13
C ASP A 20 -13.21 5.94 7.26
N GLY A 21 -13.95 5.66 8.32
CA GLY A 21 -13.59 4.74 9.39
C GLY A 21 -14.62 3.62 9.51
N ASN A 22 -14.25 2.50 10.13
CA ASN A 22 -15.25 1.50 10.51
C ASN A 22 -16.18 2.02 11.61
N TRP A 23 -17.30 1.33 11.82
CA TRP A 23 -18.31 1.72 12.81
C TRP A 23 -17.72 1.88 14.22
N GLU A 24 -16.79 1.00 14.60
CA GLU A 24 -16.09 1.04 15.88
C GLU A 24 -15.18 2.27 16.04
N ALA A 25 -14.79 2.93 14.94
CA ALA A 25 -14.06 4.19 14.96
C ALA A 25 -14.94 5.39 15.31
N MET A 26 -16.28 5.26 15.33
CA MET A 26 -17.18 6.35 15.70
C MET A 26 -17.11 6.75 17.18
N SER A 27 -16.60 5.88 18.06
CA SER A 27 -16.32 6.19 19.47
C SER A 27 -14.89 6.70 19.72
N GLY A 28 -14.07 6.79 18.66
CA GLY A 28 -12.64 7.15 18.73
C GLY A 28 -12.35 8.56 19.23
N ASP A 29 -13.32 9.47 19.16
CA ASP A 29 -13.17 10.85 19.65
C ASP A 29 -13.03 10.94 21.18
N ILE A 30 -13.37 9.87 21.92
CA ILE A 30 -13.34 9.83 23.39
C ILE A 30 -12.29 8.83 23.91
N ALA A 31 -12.11 7.69 23.25
CA ALA A 31 -11.10 6.70 23.59
C ALA A 31 -10.61 5.97 22.34
N PHE A 32 -9.29 5.92 22.15
CA PHE A 32 -8.68 5.17 21.06
C PHE A 32 -8.48 3.71 21.46
N GLU A 33 -9.13 2.79 20.74
CA GLU A 33 -9.04 1.36 20.95
C GLU A 33 -8.29 0.69 19.79
N PRO A 34 -6.99 0.36 19.95
CA PRO A 34 -6.16 -0.15 18.86
C PRO A 34 -6.66 -1.48 18.26
N ALA A 35 -7.42 -2.25 19.03
CA ALA A 35 -7.94 -3.53 18.58
C ALA A 35 -9.11 -3.38 17.59
N LEU A 36 -9.92 -2.33 17.74
CA LEU A 36 -11.22 -2.22 17.04
C LEU A 36 -11.24 -1.11 15.99
N GLN A 37 -10.52 -0.01 16.18
CA GLN A 37 -10.62 1.15 15.30
C GLN A 37 -9.75 0.99 14.05
N ARG A 38 -10.36 1.10 12.87
CA ARG A 38 -9.70 0.94 11.57
C ARG A 38 -10.12 2.06 10.62
N THR A 39 -9.13 2.66 9.97
CA THR A 39 -9.36 3.60 8.87
C THR A 39 -9.65 2.82 7.60
N ILE A 40 -10.71 3.21 6.90
CA ILE A 40 -11.05 2.72 5.57
C ILE A 40 -10.40 3.66 4.55
N SER A 41 -9.59 3.07 3.69
CA SER A 41 -8.84 3.79 2.65
C SER A 41 -9.05 3.12 1.30
N VAL A 42 -9.08 3.90 0.23
CA VAL A 42 -9.06 3.37 -1.13
C VAL A 42 -7.62 3.09 -1.53
N ASP A 43 -7.38 1.93 -2.13
CA ASP A 43 -6.08 1.52 -2.63
C ASP A 43 -5.69 2.38 -3.85
N ILE A 44 -4.45 2.88 -3.87
CA ILE A 44 -3.99 3.76 -4.96
C ILE A 44 -4.03 3.06 -6.33
N ARG A 45 -3.85 1.73 -6.38
CA ARG A 45 -3.92 0.95 -7.62
C ARG A 45 -5.32 0.98 -8.21
N TYR A 46 -6.35 0.98 -7.37
CA TYR A 46 -7.73 1.07 -7.84
C TYR A 46 -8.04 2.47 -8.36
N VAL A 47 -7.54 3.52 -7.71
CA VAL A 47 -7.65 4.90 -8.19
C VAL A 47 -6.98 5.05 -9.55
N LEU A 48 -5.73 4.60 -9.70
CA LEU A 48 -5.01 4.64 -10.97
C LEU A 48 -5.70 3.82 -12.06
N TRP A 49 -6.26 2.65 -11.71
CA TRP A 49 -7.04 1.84 -12.63
C TRP A 49 -8.28 2.57 -13.15
N ILE A 50 -9.00 3.29 -12.29
CA ILE A 50 -10.14 4.12 -12.72
C ILE A 50 -9.65 5.24 -13.66
N VAL A 51 -8.59 5.96 -13.29
CA VAL A 51 -8.05 7.08 -14.07
C VAL A 51 -7.60 6.61 -15.46
N ASP A 52 -6.88 5.50 -15.54
CA ASP A 52 -6.41 4.92 -16.81
C ASP A 52 -7.56 4.25 -17.58
N LYS A 53 -8.20 3.23 -17.01
CA LYS A 53 -9.10 2.35 -17.76
C LYS A 53 -10.52 2.86 -17.92
N LEU A 54 -11.05 3.54 -16.91
CA LEU A 54 -12.43 4.04 -16.98
C LEU A 54 -12.47 5.45 -17.57
N ALA A 55 -11.58 6.35 -17.11
CA ALA A 55 -11.58 7.74 -17.53
C ALA A 55 -10.71 8.02 -18.78
N GLY A 56 -9.76 7.12 -19.12
CA GLY A 56 -8.86 7.32 -20.26
C GLY A 56 -7.91 8.51 -20.08
N ALA A 57 -7.67 8.95 -18.85
CA ALA A 57 -6.92 10.16 -18.53
C ALA A 57 -5.41 9.88 -18.45
N THR A 58 -4.82 9.47 -19.58
CA THR A 58 -3.40 9.11 -19.66
C THR A 58 -2.48 10.27 -19.31
N ASN A 59 -2.88 11.51 -19.58
CA ASN A 59 -2.12 12.70 -19.22
C ASN A 59 -1.86 12.80 -17.71
N ILE A 60 -2.82 12.37 -16.88
CA ILE A 60 -2.65 12.38 -15.42
C ILE A 60 -1.69 11.28 -14.98
N ILE A 61 -1.75 10.11 -15.63
CA ILE A 61 -0.82 9.01 -15.33
C ILE A 61 0.62 9.41 -15.68
N ASP A 62 0.82 10.12 -16.79
CA ASP A 62 2.14 10.57 -17.25
C ASP A 62 2.74 11.67 -16.36
N GLU A 63 1.91 12.41 -15.61
CA GLU A 63 2.35 13.42 -14.64
C GLU A 63 2.84 12.81 -13.31
N LEU A 64 2.52 11.54 -13.03
CA LEU A 64 2.83 10.89 -11.75
C LEU A 64 4.17 10.15 -11.82
N ASP A 65 4.91 10.19 -10.70
CA ASP A 65 6.09 9.33 -10.50
C ASP A 65 5.66 7.98 -9.89
N LEU A 66 5.62 6.94 -10.73
CA LEU A 66 5.18 5.60 -10.31
C LEU A 66 6.36 4.73 -9.85
N VAL A 67 6.34 4.39 -8.57
CA VAL A 67 7.32 3.51 -7.94
C VAL A 67 6.79 2.08 -7.80
N TRP A 68 7.68 1.10 -7.95
CA TRP A 68 7.34 -0.32 -7.92
C TRP A 68 8.22 -1.05 -6.91
N ASP A 69 7.60 -1.80 -6.01
CA ASP A 69 8.35 -2.60 -5.04
C ASP A 69 8.95 -3.83 -5.75
N VAL A 70 10.27 -3.87 -5.84
CA VAL A 70 11.00 -4.97 -6.47
C VAL A 70 11.24 -6.05 -5.42
N LYS A 71 10.48 -7.15 -5.50
CA LYS A 71 10.78 -8.34 -4.67
C LYS A 71 12.15 -8.90 -5.05
N THR A 72 13.14 -8.67 -4.21
CA THR A 72 14.45 -9.30 -4.33
C THR A 72 14.29 -10.77 -3.96
N THR A 73 14.18 -11.64 -4.95
CA THR A 73 14.18 -13.09 -4.74
C THR A 73 15.60 -13.48 -4.32
N THR A 74 15.85 -13.57 -3.02
CA THR A 74 17.09 -14.16 -2.49
C THR A 74 17.05 -15.65 -2.86
N THR A 75 17.68 -16.02 -3.96
CA THR A 75 17.98 -17.42 -4.28
C THR A 75 18.99 -17.91 -3.25
N THR A 76 18.51 -18.59 -2.21
CA THR A 76 19.37 -19.37 -1.32
C THR A 76 19.99 -20.50 -2.15
N THR A 77 21.25 -20.33 -2.55
CA THR A 77 22.09 -21.44 -3.03
C THR A 77 22.48 -22.28 -1.83
N GLU A 78 21.62 -23.21 -1.43
CA GLU A 78 22.01 -24.34 -0.59
C GLU A 78 22.52 -25.49 -1.48
N GLU A 79 23.69 -26.01 -1.09
CA GLU A 79 24.26 -27.31 -1.44
C GLU A 79 24.92 -27.51 -2.83
N ALA A 80 26.14 -26.99 -2.95
CA ALA A 80 27.23 -27.69 -3.62
C ALA A 80 28.51 -27.62 -2.78
N ILE A 81 28.44 -28.03 -1.50
CA ILE A 81 29.64 -28.36 -0.75
C ILE A 81 29.99 -29.80 -1.11
N SER A 82 31.06 -29.91 -1.90
CA SER A 82 31.70 -31.15 -2.29
C SER A 82 32.04 -32.04 -1.09
N ASP A 83 31.61 -33.29 -1.20
CA ASP A 83 32.06 -34.47 -0.48
C ASP A 83 33.60 -34.49 -0.22
N PRO A 84 34.08 -34.46 1.04
CA PRO A 84 35.44 -34.83 1.36
C PRO A 84 35.47 -36.31 1.75
N LYS A 85 35.89 -37.16 0.80
CA LYS A 85 36.54 -38.47 0.98
C LYS A 85 36.55 -39.05 2.41
N ASN A 86 35.92 -40.21 2.57
CA ASN A 86 36.51 -41.36 3.27
C ASN A 86 36.01 -42.66 2.65
#